data_AF-M2QH98-F1
#
_entry.id   AF-M2QH98-F1
#
_cell.length_a   1.000
_cell.length_b   1.000
_cell.length_c   1.000
_cell.angle_alpha   90.00
_cell.angle_beta   90.00
_cell.angle_gamma   90.00
#
_symmetry.space_group_name_H-M   'P 1'
#
loop_
_entity.id
_entity.type
_entity.pdbx_description
1 polymer ?
#
loop_
_entity_poly.entity_id
_entity_poly.type
_entity_poly.pdbx_seq_one_letter_code
_entity_poly.pdbx_strand_id
1 'polypeptide(L)'
;MGTVQAARPSTNVATPSRSATPLPLHDRFSISSTLRQDLQQQVPCHTCSAESYPTIPFQHPNPSTTSIASTLTASSIGPKPKTFDTKPILPSEVMGERYTCSPQRPRSTKSKTFMIPAKTRDFTNITPPQGWTHCTHPEGAAYLFYQDPEMYIFTRGDGTNQGLLAEVVECARQLYDRLDEKISHPAGMTELFLAVNEDPAVTRAYIYNYYFVDHHQRCIYWLEDVQADKVYEDLQGIQQLADIKFAIEAQYWTHCESFPHNRTIPKSLVDELSGVIQHAAADTLTSDSSTSPFDNEELVKILRLIDNMQGKIGGVDTNSACVIARFMAYFAKGRFYNFYGHPWARLDSDQAIFETRSGPRPFVMRLLSWFLFSAPDIHANEFKHVWVDGIVHKVTWKQFMSKLTDEWQELTLFATVLLNANVAFLAVPGVINSGSSSPSDNSTQTPTGSSSSPQSPAQIASYLSIIMSIGSILLGLLLVRQNRTKRREDVEVAVAFLSRVTRSVLGVESLAYIYSLPYALLMWSMVCFVLAVAFLVFQGTTVVTRALSGFVSLIVAVLVSWSIVAAWNSTAKEH
;
A
#
# COMPACT_ATOMS: atom_id res chain seq x y z
N MET A 1 -7.30 30.80 -67.90
CA MET A 1 -8.57 30.28 -67.32
C MET A 1 -8.35 30.15 -65.83
N GLY A 2 -8.89 30.89 -64.88
CA GLY A 2 -9.73 32.09 -64.75
C GLY A 2 -9.82 32.30 -63.22
N THR A 3 -9.36 33.46 -62.71
CA THR A 3 -10.16 34.47 -61.96
C THR A 3 -11.02 33.92 -60.80
N VAL A 4 -10.73 34.17 -59.51
CA VAL A 4 -10.86 35.41 -58.68
C VAL A 4 -12.32 35.71 -58.22
N GLN A 5 -12.41 36.23 -56.97
CA GLN A 5 -13.53 36.88 -56.21
C GLN A 5 -14.38 35.95 -55.31
N ALA A 6 -14.42 36.06 -53.97
CA ALA A 6 -14.64 37.18 -53.01
C ALA A 6 -16.13 37.49 -52.73
N ALA A 7 -16.57 37.32 -51.47
CA ALA A 7 -17.53 38.21 -50.75
C ALA A 7 -17.75 37.76 -49.29
N ARG A 8 -17.90 38.76 -48.40
CA ARG A 8 -18.18 38.75 -46.93
C ARG A 8 -19.73 38.68 -46.63
N PRO A 9 -20.28 39.19 -45.50
CA PRO A 9 -20.40 38.64 -44.12
C PRO A 9 -21.85 38.77 -43.51
N SER A 10 -22.08 38.34 -42.26
CA SER A 10 -22.97 38.96 -41.22
C SER A 10 -23.07 38.02 -39.99
N THR A 11 -22.58 38.31 -38.77
CA THR A 11 -23.07 39.18 -37.64
C THR A 11 -24.55 39.11 -37.29
N ASN A 12 -24.83 38.56 -36.08
CA ASN A 12 -25.73 39.04 -35.00
C ASN A 12 -25.78 37.92 -33.94
N VAL A 13 -25.15 37.98 -32.75
CA VAL A 13 -25.38 38.82 -31.56
C VAL A 13 -26.84 38.84 -31.10
N ALA A 14 -27.10 38.17 -29.98
CA ALA A 14 -28.14 38.53 -29.02
C ALA A 14 -27.73 38.07 -27.61
N THR A 15 -27.33 39.04 -26.78
CA THR A 15 -27.41 38.98 -25.30
C THR A 15 -28.87 39.17 -24.85
N PRO A 16 -29.24 38.77 -23.62
CA PRO A 16 -29.41 39.80 -22.57
C PRO A 16 -28.97 39.29 -21.17
N SER A 17 -28.09 40.02 -20.47
CA SER A 17 -28.37 41.09 -19.48
C SER A 17 -28.47 40.58 -18.03
N ARG A 18 -27.47 40.99 -17.24
CA ARG A 18 -27.45 41.01 -15.76
C ARG A 18 -28.59 41.87 -15.21
N SER A 19 -29.23 41.41 -14.13
CA SER A 19 -29.73 42.27 -13.06
C SER A 19 -29.61 41.53 -11.72
N ALA A 20 -28.88 42.14 -10.79
CA ALA A 20 -28.63 41.69 -9.44
C ALA A 20 -29.78 42.11 -8.51
N THR A 21 -30.12 41.27 -7.52
CA THR A 21 -30.34 41.71 -6.14
C THR A 21 -30.23 40.53 -5.16
N PRO A 22 -29.60 40.70 -3.98
CA PRO A 22 -29.32 39.65 -3.01
C PRO A 22 -30.35 39.65 -1.86
N LEU A 23 -30.60 38.49 -1.25
CA LEU A 23 -31.41 38.34 -0.03
C LEU A 23 -30.84 37.21 0.86
N PRO A 24 -31.01 37.26 2.19
CA PRO A 24 -29.89 37.52 3.09
C PRO A 24 -29.60 36.41 4.12
N LEU A 25 -28.39 36.47 4.68
CA LEU A 25 -27.96 35.81 5.92
C LEU A 25 -28.44 36.60 7.14
N HIS A 26 -29.34 36.01 7.93
CA HIS A 26 -29.24 35.85 9.38
C HIS A 26 -30.60 35.41 9.92
N ASP A 27 -30.64 34.28 10.63
CA ASP A 27 -31.13 34.33 12.00
C ASP A 27 -30.55 33.19 12.84
N ARG A 28 -29.96 33.61 13.95
CA ARG A 28 -29.61 32.76 15.09
C ARG A 28 -30.93 32.32 15.72
N PHE A 29 -31.09 31.04 16.01
CA PHE A 29 -31.94 30.66 17.15
C PHE A 29 -31.26 29.63 18.03
N SER A 30 -31.12 30.09 19.27
CA SER A 30 -30.55 29.45 20.42
C SER A 30 -31.29 28.17 20.81
N ILE A 31 -30.50 27.28 21.40
CA ILE A 31 -30.89 26.14 22.22
C ILE A 31 -32.03 26.54 23.17
N SER A 32 -33.18 25.85 23.07
CA SER A 32 -34.11 25.73 24.18
C SER A 32 -34.26 24.26 24.57
N SER A 33 -33.92 24.02 25.82
CA SER A 33 -34.04 22.81 26.62
C SER A 33 -35.48 22.29 26.72
N THR A 34 -35.90 21.42 25.81
CA THR A 34 -37.13 20.60 25.97
C THR A 34 -37.07 19.37 25.06
N LEU A 35 -36.22 18.40 25.42
CA LEU A 35 -36.32 16.99 25.00
C LEU A 35 -35.37 16.12 25.84
N ARG A 36 -35.33 16.38 27.16
CA ARG A 36 -34.47 15.66 28.13
C ARG A 36 -35.24 14.86 29.18
N GLN A 37 -36.52 14.59 28.93
CA GLN A 37 -37.35 13.70 29.74
C GLN A 37 -38.35 13.05 28.79
N ASP A 38 -37.99 11.87 28.26
CA ASP A 38 -38.88 10.79 27.82
C ASP A 38 -38.12 9.70 27.02
N LEU A 39 -36.95 9.29 27.55
CA LEU A 39 -36.22 8.10 27.08
C LEU A 39 -35.88 7.22 28.29
N GLN A 40 -36.93 6.78 28.99
CA GLN A 40 -36.91 5.61 29.86
C GLN A 40 -38.14 4.76 29.53
N GLN A 41 -38.15 4.18 28.33
CA GLN A 41 -38.92 2.97 28.07
C GLN A 41 -37.96 1.91 27.55
N GLN A 42 -37.82 0.86 28.35
CA GLN A 42 -37.14 -0.38 28.01
C GLN A 42 -37.73 -0.93 26.71
N VAL A 43 -36.96 -0.86 25.62
CA VAL A 43 -37.23 -1.64 24.42
C VAL A 43 -36.60 -3.01 24.62
N PRO A 44 -37.37 -4.11 24.58
CA PRO A 44 -36.81 -5.46 24.72
C PRO A 44 -35.94 -5.78 23.50
N CYS A 45 -34.79 -6.40 23.75
CA CYS A 45 -33.89 -6.96 22.73
C CYS A 45 -34.69 -7.78 21.72
N HIS A 46 -34.84 -7.25 20.50
CA HIS A 46 -35.14 -8.07 19.36
C HIS A 46 -33.89 -8.89 19.06
N THR A 47 -34.03 -10.21 19.22
CA THR A 47 -33.22 -11.26 18.61
C THR A 47 -32.64 -10.81 17.27
N CYS A 48 -31.31 -10.79 17.16
CA CYS A 48 -30.61 -10.72 15.89
C CYS A 48 -31.10 -11.88 15.00
N SER A 49 -32.02 -11.59 14.10
CA SER A 49 -32.19 -12.41 12.90
C SER A 49 -30.85 -12.39 12.17
N ALA A 50 -30.19 -13.55 12.09
CA ALA A 50 -28.93 -13.71 11.38
C ALA A 50 -29.14 -13.24 9.92
N GLU A 51 -28.53 -12.11 9.56
CA GLU A 51 -28.43 -11.69 8.17
C GLU A 51 -27.62 -12.77 7.43
N SER A 52 -28.27 -13.49 6.52
CA SER A 52 -27.60 -14.44 5.64
C SER A 52 -26.71 -13.66 4.67
N TYR A 53 -25.40 -13.64 4.91
CA TYR A 53 -24.45 -13.01 4.01
C TYR A 53 -24.31 -13.81 2.70
N PRO A 54 -24.21 -13.18 1.52
CA PRO A 54 -23.93 -13.90 0.26
C PRO A 54 -22.63 -14.74 0.31
N THR A 55 -22.64 -16.01 -0.06
CA THR A 55 -21.43 -16.85 0.05
C THR A 55 -20.92 -17.27 -1.33
N ILE A 56 -19.83 -18.04 -1.42
CA ILE A 56 -19.48 -18.78 -2.64
C ILE A 56 -19.63 -20.25 -2.31
N PRO A 57 -20.87 -20.80 -2.34
CA PRO A 57 -21.09 -22.17 -1.92
C PRO A 57 -20.54 -23.14 -2.98
N PHE A 58 -20.00 -24.25 -2.48
CA PHE A 58 -19.65 -25.41 -3.30
C PHE A 58 -20.92 -26.04 -3.88
N GLN A 59 -20.88 -26.48 -5.15
CA GLN A 59 -22.03 -27.19 -5.71
C GLN A 59 -22.04 -28.66 -5.27
N HIS A 60 -23.02 -29.05 -4.44
CA HIS A 60 -23.28 -30.46 -4.15
C HIS A 60 -23.81 -31.19 -5.40
N PRO A 61 -23.25 -32.35 -5.79
CA PRO A 61 -23.90 -33.21 -6.77
C PRO A 61 -25.20 -33.80 -6.18
N ASN A 62 -26.28 -33.78 -6.96
CA ASN A 62 -27.55 -34.43 -6.58
C ASN A 62 -27.31 -35.94 -6.32
N PRO A 63 -27.86 -36.52 -5.23
CA PRO A 63 -27.74 -37.94 -4.99
C PRO A 63 -28.62 -38.72 -5.99
N SER A 64 -28.02 -39.22 -7.07
CA SER A 64 -28.64 -40.25 -7.89
C SER A 64 -28.63 -41.57 -7.11
N THR A 65 -29.84 -42.00 -6.74
CA THR A 65 -30.17 -43.24 -6.05
C THR A 65 -29.55 -44.46 -6.72
N THR A 66 -28.57 -45.10 -6.08
CA THR A 66 -28.35 -46.54 -6.21
C THR A 66 -27.73 -47.06 -4.92
N SER A 67 -28.58 -47.43 -3.96
CA SER A 67 -28.14 -48.16 -2.76
C SER A 67 -27.76 -49.58 -3.17
N ILE A 68 -26.50 -49.97 -3.01
CA ILE A 68 -26.11 -51.37 -2.89
C ILE A 68 -25.60 -51.55 -1.47
N ALA A 69 -26.49 -51.97 -0.59
CA ALA A 69 -26.15 -52.38 0.76
C ALA A 69 -25.25 -53.62 0.69
N SER A 70 -24.03 -53.51 1.21
CA SER A 70 -23.14 -54.65 1.44
C SER A 70 -22.85 -54.73 2.94
N THR A 71 -23.56 -55.62 3.61
CA THR A 71 -23.37 -55.96 5.03
C THR A 71 -22.01 -56.66 5.19
N LEU A 72 -21.05 -56.01 5.84
CA LEU A 72 -19.84 -56.68 6.33
C LEU A 72 -19.87 -56.73 7.85
N THR A 73 -20.05 -57.96 8.34
CA THR A 73 -19.97 -58.39 9.73
C THR A 73 -18.61 -58.04 10.33
N ALA A 74 -18.64 -57.35 11.47
CA ALA A 74 -17.48 -57.01 12.26
C ALA A 74 -16.81 -58.25 12.87
N SER A 75 -15.49 -58.35 12.73
CA SER A 75 -14.64 -59.12 13.62
C SER A 75 -13.31 -58.42 13.89
N SER A 76 -13.13 -58.14 15.19
CA SER A 76 -11.90 -58.16 15.98
C SER A 76 -10.75 -57.18 15.69
N ILE A 77 -10.53 -56.32 16.70
CA ILE A 77 -9.23 -55.84 17.22
C ILE A 77 -8.43 -54.98 16.23
N GLY A 78 -8.78 -53.69 16.18
CA GLY A 78 -7.96 -52.67 15.53
C GLY A 78 -6.74 -52.24 16.37
N PRO A 79 -5.64 -51.79 15.74
CA PRO A 79 -4.53 -51.13 16.44
C PRO A 79 -5.02 -49.86 17.13
N LYS A 80 -4.33 -49.43 18.20
CA LYS A 80 -4.62 -48.15 18.88
C LYS A 80 -4.74 -47.01 17.84
N PRO A 81 -5.71 -46.09 17.96
CA PRO A 81 -5.89 -45.01 16.99
C PRO A 81 -4.58 -44.21 16.89
N LYS A 82 -4.12 -44.02 15.65
CA LYS A 82 -2.93 -43.23 15.37
C LYS A 82 -3.23 -41.78 15.74
N THR A 83 -2.48 -41.23 16.69
CA THR A 83 -2.60 -39.82 17.09
C THR A 83 -1.77 -38.96 16.13
N PHE A 84 -2.39 -37.92 15.56
CA PHE A 84 -1.74 -36.97 14.66
C PHE A 84 -1.37 -35.68 15.42
N ASP A 85 -0.19 -35.11 15.15
CA ASP A 85 0.21 -33.78 15.65
C ASP A 85 -0.43 -32.71 14.76
N THR A 86 -1.59 -32.21 15.17
CA THR A 86 -2.36 -31.18 14.44
C THR A 86 -1.99 -29.78 14.92
N LYS A 87 -1.76 -28.84 14.00
CA LYS A 87 -1.46 -27.45 14.32
C LYS A 87 -2.37 -26.48 13.55
N PRO A 88 -2.86 -25.41 14.19
CA PRO A 88 -3.64 -24.39 13.51
C PRO A 88 -2.77 -23.56 12.56
N ILE A 89 -3.27 -23.28 11.36
CA ILE A 89 -2.62 -22.43 10.34
C ILE A 89 -3.61 -21.41 9.77
N LEU A 90 -3.10 -20.27 9.26
CA LEU A 90 -3.93 -19.25 8.59
C LEU A 90 -3.97 -19.46 7.06
N PRO A 91 -5.10 -19.19 6.39
CA PRO A 91 -5.19 -19.17 4.93
C PRO A 91 -4.19 -18.24 4.26
N SER A 92 -3.88 -17.08 4.86
CA SER A 92 -2.87 -16.14 4.34
C SER A 92 -1.46 -16.72 4.36
N GLU A 93 -1.10 -17.48 5.40
CA GLU A 93 0.19 -18.18 5.47
C GLU A 93 0.27 -19.25 4.38
N VAL A 94 -0.80 -20.03 4.21
CA VAL A 94 -0.93 -20.97 3.10
C VAL A 94 -0.75 -20.23 1.78
N MET A 95 -1.50 -19.17 1.51
CA MET A 95 -1.37 -18.43 0.26
C MET A 95 0.03 -17.84 0.05
N GLY A 96 0.68 -17.32 1.10
CA GLY A 96 2.04 -16.80 1.07
C GLY A 96 3.09 -17.85 0.68
N GLU A 97 3.01 -19.05 1.25
CA GLU A 97 3.87 -20.19 0.88
C GLU A 97 3.80 -20.53 -0.62
N ARG A 98 2.67 -20.24 -1.28
CA ARG A 98 2.51 -20.48 -2.73
C ARG A 98 3.55 -19.73 -3.55
N TYR A 99 3.84 -18.49 -3.15
CA TYR A 99 4.68 -17.57 -3.92
C TYR A 99 6.13 -17.54 -3.40
N THR A 100 6.36 -17.90 -2.14
CA THR A 100 7.70 -17.94 -1.54
C THR A 100 8.42 -19.26 -1.79
N CYS A 101 7.68 -20.38 -1.87
CA CYS A 101 8.26 -21.66 -2.26
C CYS A 101 8.64 -21.65 -3.75
N SER A 102 9.94 -21.55 -4.04
CA SER A 102 10.43 -21.67 -5.41
C SER A 102 10.12 -23.07 -5.95
N PRO A 103 9.28 -23.24 -6.99
CA PRO A 103 8.96 -24.56 -7.50
C PRO A 103 10.21 -25.20 -8.08
N GLN A 104 10.65 -26.31 -7.48
CA GLN A 104 11.80 -27.08 -7.96
C GLN A 104 11.31 -28.23 -8.82
N ARG A 105 11.47 -28.10 -10.13
CA ARG A 105 11.40 -29.25 -11.04
C ARG A 105 12.81 -29.86 -11.11
N PRO A 106 13.01 -31.13 -10.71
CA PRO A 106 14.31 -31.78 -10.85
C PRO A 106 14.81 -31.67 -12.29
N ARG A 107 15.99 -31.07 -12.47
CA ARG A 107 16.59 -30.91 -13.80
C ARG A 107 17.03 -32.28 -14.29
N SER A 108 16.28 -32.86 -15.22
CA SER A 108 16.73 -34.07 -15.92
C SER A 108 17.71 -33.68 -17.03
N THR A 109 18.94 -34.18 -16.97
CA THR A 109 19.96 -33.98 -18.01
C THR A 109 19.71 -34.82 -19.26
N LYS A 110 18.79 -35.79 -19.20
CA LYS A 110 18.39 -36.62 -20.34
C LYS A 110 16.98 -36.25 -20.75
N SER A 111 16.82 -35.70 -21.95
CA SER A 111 15.49 -35.58 -22.56
C SER A 111 14.95 -36.99 -22.78
N LYS A 112 13.90 -37.37 -22.04
CA LYS A 112 13.17 -38.61 -22.32
C LYS A 112 12.35 -38.36 -23.59
N THR A 113 12.63 -39.11 -24.65
CA THR A 113 11.75 -39.14 -25.82
C THR A 113 10.49 -39.89 -25.45
N PHE A 114 9.36 -39.19 -25.40
CA PHE A 114 8.05 -39.80 -25.16
C PHE A 114 7.34 -40.01 -26.49
N MET A 115 6.81 -41.21 -26.72
CA MET A 115 5.88 -41.45 -27.82
C MET A 115 4.46 -41.20 -27.30
N ILE A 116 3.70 -40.33 -27.95
CA ILE A 116 2.27 -40.14 -27.64
C ILE A 116 1.52 -41.32 -28.26
N PRO A 117 0.87 -42.20 -27.46
CA PRO A 117 0.13 -43.33 -28.00
C PRO A 117 -0.97 -42.86 -28.96
N ALA A 118 -1.21 -43.62 -30.03
CA ALA A 118 -2.27 -43.31 -30.99
C ALA A 118 -3.63 -43.26 -30.27
N LYS A 119 -4.47 -42.27 -30.61
CA LYS A 119 -5.79 -42.02 -30.01
C LYS A 119 -5.77 -41.58 -28.54
N THR A 120 -4.62 -41.16 -27.99
CA THR A 120 -4.58 -40.49 -26.68
C THR A 120 -5.32 -39.16 -26.78
N ARG A 121 -6.45 -39.04 -26.08
CA ARG A 121 -7.25 -37.80 -25.99
C ARG A 121 -7.15 -37.15 -24.61
N ASP A 122 -6.66 -37.90 -23.63
CA ASP A 122 -6.50 -37.47 -22.26
C ASP A 122 -5.02 -37.52 -21.89
N PHE A 123 -4.49 -36.40 -21.42
CA PHE A 123 -3.12 -36.23 -20.97
C PHE A 123 -3.04 -36.01 -19.46
N THR A 124 -4.16 -36.17 -18.75
CA THR A 124 -4.21 -36.17 -17.29
C THR A 124 -3.62 -37.50 -16.78
N ASN A 125 -2.30 -37.59 -16.76
CA ASN A 125 -1.55 -38.78 -16.32
C ASN A 125 -1.63 -39.05 -14.80
N ILE A 126 -2.56 -38.40 -14.10
CA ILE A 126 -2.71 -38.50 -12.65
C ILE A 126 -4.13 -39.01 -12.42
N THR A 127 -4.29 -40.32 -12.29
CA THR A 127 -5.52 -40.87 -11.72
C THR A 127 -5.42 -40.63 -10.21
N PRO A 128 -6.19 -39.70 -9.65
CA PRO A 128 -6.12 -39.46 -8.22
C PRO A 128 -6.62 -40.71 -7.46
N PRO A 129 -6.17 -40.93 -6.22
CA PRO A 129 -6.72 -41.98 -5.37
C PRO A 129 -8.24 -41.83 -5.21
N GLN A 130 -8.93 -42.92 -4.90
CA GLN A 130 -10.39 -42.91 -4.78
C GLN A 130 -10.88 -41.80 -3.81
N GLY A 131 -11.83 -40.99 -4.28
CA GLY A 131 -12.39 -39.85 -3.53
C GLY A 131 -11.63 -38.53 -3.69
N TRP A 132 -10.41 -38.55 -4.24
CA TRP A 132 -9.64 -37.36 -4.51
C TRP A 132 -9.86 -36.86 -5.94
N THR A 133 -9.87 -35.55 -6.11
CA THR A 133 -9.92 -34.84 -7.39
C THR A 133 -8.68 -33.97 -7.51
N HIS A 134 -7.97 -34.08 -8.62
CA HIS A 134 -6.83 -33.21 -8.91
C HIS A 134 -7.33 -31.90 -9.53
N CYS A 135 -7.13 -30.80 -8.83
CA CYS A 135 -7.58 -29.47 -9.21
C CYS A 135 -6.41 -28.61 -9.68
N THR A 136 -6.69 -27.69 -10.60
CA THR A 136 -5.73 -26.68 -11.06
C THR A 136 -6.27 -25.30 -10.74
N HIS A 137 -5.51 -24.54 -9.98
CA HIS A 137 -5.80 -23.15 -9.68
C HIS A 137 -5.73 -22.31 -10.97
N PRO A 138 -6.50 -21.22 -11.12
CA PRO A 138 -6.39 -20.31 -12.26
C PRO A 138 -4.96 -19.80 -12.56
N GLU A 139 -4.10 -19.74 -11.56
CA GLU A 139 -2.68 -19.36 -11.68
C GLU A 139 -1.74 -20.53 -12.06
N GLY A 140 -2.27 -21.74 -12.20
CA GLY A 140 -1.53 -22.94 -12.62
C GLY A 140 -1.04 -23.86 -11.50
N ALA A 141 -1.19 -23.48 -10.23
CA ALA A 141 -0.82 -24.33 -9.09
C ALA A 141 -1.78 -25.54 -8.95
N ALA A 142 -1.22 -26.73 -8.70
CA ALA A 142 -1.99 -27.93 -8.42
C ALA A 142 -2.38 -28.04 -6.94
N TYR A 143 -3.57 -28.55 -6.69
CA TYR A 143 -4.04 -28.93 -5.35
C TYR A 143 -5.02 -30.10 -5.47
N LEU A 144 -5.33 -30.73 -4.34
CA LEU A 144 -6.21 -31.88 -4.28
C LEU A 144 -7.44 -31.54 -3.44
N PHE A 145 -8.58 -32.05 -3.90
CA PHE A 145 -9.86 -31.93 -3.23
C PHE A 145 -10.41 -33.32 -2.96
N TYR A 146 -10.73 -33.62 -1.71
CA TYR A 146 -11.41 -34.84 -1.30
C TYR A 146 -12.86 -34.53 -1.00
N GLN A 147 -13.75 -35.37 -1.54
CA GLN A 147 -15.18 -35.25 -1.33
C GLN A 147 -15.77 -36.57 -0.83
N ASP A 148 -16.45 -36.48 0.30
CA ASP A 148 -17.29 -37.52 0.89
C ASP A 148 -18.60 -36.85 1.35
N PRO A 149 -19.73 -37.56 1.53
CA PRO A 149 -20.99 -36.95 1.96
C PRO A 149 -20.89 -36.13 3.26
N GLU A 150 -19.95 -36.49 4.13
CA GLU A 150 -19.76 -35.87 5.45
C GLU A 150 -18.55 -34.93 5.52
N MET A 151 -17.58 -35.06 4.61
CA MET A 151 -16.29 -34.35 4.70
C MET A 151 -15.87 -33.73 3.37
N TYR A 152 -15.47 -32.45 3.44
CA TYR A 152 -14.83 -31.73 2.34
C TYR A 152 -13.42 -31.34 2.76
N ILE A 153 -12.40 -31.80 2.02
CA ILE A 153 -11.00 -31.57 2.41
C ILE A 153 -10.22 -30.99 1.23
N PHE A 154 -9.51 -29.89 1.49
CA PHE A 154 -8.54 -29.31 0.57
C PHE A 154 -7.13 -29.53 1.10
N THR A 155 -6.24 -30.07 0.26
CA THR A 155 -4.81 -30.21 0.57
C THR A 155 -3.96 -29.73 -0.59
N ARG A 156 -2.73 -29.33 -0.28
CA ARG A 156 -1.68 -29.10 -1.27
C ARG A 156 -1.01 -30.41 -1.67
N GLY A 157 -0.43 -30.41 -2.88
CA GLY A 157 0.45 -31.47 -3.35
C GLY A 157 0.03 -32.03 -4.71
N ASP A 158 0.89 -32.88 -5.24
CA ASP A 158 0.74 -33.56 -6.54
C ASP A 158 0.02 -34.92 -6.41
N GLY A 159 -0.23 -35.38 -5.18
CA GLY A 159 -0.92 -36.63 -4.89
C GLY A 159 -0.10 -37.89 -5.20
N THR A 160 1.21 -37.76 -5.39
CA THR A 160 2.08 -38.88 -5.75
C THR A 160 2.19 -39.91 -4.62
N ASN A 161 2.04 -39.50 -3.36
CA ASN A 161 2.14 -40.38 -2.20
C ASN A 161 0.76 -40.79 -1.66
N GLN A 162 0.24 -41.92 -2.13
CA GLN A 162 -1.07 -42.44 -1.71
C GLN A 162 -1.15 -42.74 -0.20
N GLY A 163 -0.04 -43.16 0.41
CA GLY A 163 0.01 -43.43 1.86
C GLY A 163 -0.23 -42.17 2.68
N LEU A 164 0.38 -41.05 2.27
CA LEU A 164 0.19 -39.76 2.93
C LEU A 164 -1.25 -39.26 2.80
N LEU A 165 -1.88 -39.43 1.62
CA LEU A 165 -3.28 -39.04 1.41
C LEU A 165 -4.25 -39.87 2.24
N ALA A 166 -3.97 -41.16 2.48
CA ALA A 166 -4.76 -41.97 3.40
C ALA A 166 -4.63 -41.46 4.85
N GLU A 167 -3.43 -41.04 5.27
CA GLU A 167 -3.23 -40.43 6.59
C GLU A 167 -3.95 -39.07 6.73
N VAL A 168 -4.02 -38.27 5.66
CA VAL A 168 -4.79 -37.01 5.63
C VAL A 168 -6.27 -37.27 5.86
N VAL A 169 -6.86 -38.27 5.18
CA VAL A 169 -8.28 -38.61 5.37
C VAL A 169 -8.56 -39.11 6.78
N GLU A 170 -7.65 -39.92 7.35
CA GLU A 170 -7.79 -40.41 8.73
C GLU A 170 -7.70 -39.28 9.76
N CYS A 171 -6.73 -38.36 9.59
CA CYS A 171 -6.59 -37.18 10.43
C CYS A 171 -7.80 -36.25 10.32
N ALA A 172 -8.30 -36.03 9.10
CA ALA A 172 -9.51 -35.24 8.87
C ALA A 172 -10.72 -35.85 9.58
N ARG A 173 -10.92 -37.18 9.52
CA ARG A 173 -12.01 -37.84 10.24
C ARG A 173 -11.95 -37.57 11.74
N GLN A 174 -10.77 -37.70 12.36
CA GLN A 174 -10.60 -37.36 13.78
C GLN A 174 -10.91 -35.88 14.09
N LEU A 175 -10.62 -34.97 13.17
CA LEU A 175 -10.95 -33.55 13.33
C LEU A 175 -12.47 -33.29 13.18
N TYR A 176 -13.14 -33.94 12.23
CA TYR A 176 -14.60 -33.86 12.07
C TYR A 176 -15.33 -34.51 13.27
N ASP A 177 -14.87 -35.66 13.77
CA ASP A 177 -15.43 -36.29 14.98
C ASP A 177 -15.33 -35.35 16.19
N ARG A 178 -14.16 -34.71 16.39
CA ARG A 178 -13.96 -33.69 17.45
C ARG A 178 -14.81 -32.44 17.23
N LEU A 179 -15.10 -32.08 15.98
CA LEU A 179 -15.97 -30.96 15.64
C LEU A 179 -17.41 -31.27 16.05
N ASP A 180 -17.91 -32.44 15.70
CA ASP A 180 -19.27 -32.89 16.00
C ASP A 180 -19.53 -33.05 17.50
N GLU A 181 -18.50 -33.44 18.28
CA GLU A 181 -18.57 -33.45 19.74
C GLU A 181 -18.75 -32.05 20.35
N LYS A 182 -18.17 -31.02 19.72
CA LYS A 182 -18.11 -29.66 20.27
C LYS A 182 -19.19 -28.74 19.73
N ILE A 183 -19.61 -28.92 18.48
CA ILE A 183 -20.51 -28.00 17.79
C ILE A 183 -21.50 -28.78 16.93
N SER A 184 -22.80 -28.60 17.18
CA SER A 184 -23.84 -29.14 16.30
C SER A 184 -23.96 -28.28 15.03
N HIS A 185 -23.29 -28.68 13.96
CA HIS A 185 -23.40 -28.04 12.64
C HIS A 185 -24.27 -28.87 11.68
N PRO A 186 -24.93 -28.24 10.68
CA PRO A 186 -25.52 -28.97 9.57
C PRO A 186 -24.41 -29.71 8.80
N ALA A 187 -24.49 -31.04 8.75
CA ALA A 187 -23.54 -31.87 8.03
C ALA A 187 -23.38 -31.39 6.58
N GLY A 188 -22.13 -31.24 6.15
CA GLY A 188 -21.78 -30.93 4.77
C GLY A 188 -21.71 -29.45 4.38
N MET A 189 -21.78 -28.51 5.33
CA MET A 189 -21.55 -27.08 5.06
C MET A 189 -20.18 -26.55 5.47
N THR A 190 -19.38 -27.36 6.16
CA THR A 190 -18.04 -26.98 6.63
C THR A 190 -16.97 -27.53 5.71
N GLU A 191 -16.05 -26.67 5.26
CA GLU A 191 -14.85 -27.09 4.52
C GLU A 191 -13.65 -27.20 5.49
N LEU A 192 -12.80 -28.21 5.29
CA LEU A 192 -11.54 -28.38 6.03
C LEU A 192 -10.36 -28.17 5.07
N PHE A 193 -9.44 -27.29 5.42
CA PHE A 193 -8.10 -27.33 4.85
C PHE A 193 -7.20 -28.17 5.74
N LEU A 194 -6.43 -29.08 5.15
CA LEU A 194 -5.48 -29.92 5.84
C LEU A 194 -4.25 -30.13 4.97
N ALA A 195 -3.07 -29.73 5.45
CA ALA A 195 -1.80 -29.94 4.76
C ALA A 195 -0.79 -30.65 5.66
N VAL A 196 0.02 -31.52 5.06
CA VAL A 196 1.06 -32.26 5.77
C VAL A 196 2.42 -31.63 5.48
N ASN A 197 3.09 -31.18 6.54
CA ASN A 197 4.43 -30.62 6.48
C ASN A 197 5.40 -31.51 7.28
N GLU A 198 6.64 -31.63 6.82
CA GLU A 198 7.68 -32.28 7.62
C GLU A 198 8.05 -31.38 8.81
N ASP A 199 8.20 -31.97 9.99
CA ASP A 199 8.60 -31.24 11.19
C ASP A 199 10.08 -30.82 11.08
N PRO A 200 10.39 -29.51 11.07
CA PRO A 200 11.77 -29.05 11.03
C PRO A 200 12.56 -29.41 12.30
N ALA A 201 11.89 -29.64 13.43
CA ALA A 201 12.51 -29.96 14.71
C ALA A 201 12.80 -31.46 14.88
N VAL A 202 12.05 -32.33 14.20
CA VAL A 202 12.13 -33.79 14.39
C VAL A 202 12.21 -34.51 13.05
N THR A 203 13.35 -35.14 12.78
CA THR A 203 13.59 -35.93 11.57
C THR A 203 12.53 -37.01 11.39
N ARG A 204 11.79 -36.97 10.27
CA ARG A 204 10.69 -37.91 9.91
C ARG A 204 9.43 -37.81 10.78
N ALA A 205 9.20 -36.70 11.48
CA ALA A 205 7.88 -36.39 12.01
C ALA A 205 7.10 -35.51 11.03
N TYR A 206 5.78 -35.64 11.03
CA TYR A 206 4.87 -34.88 10.18
C TYR A 206 3.92 -34.06 11.07
N ILE A 207 3.74 -32.79 10.71
CA ILE A 207 2.78 -31.87 11.32
C ILE A 207 1.61 -31.70 10.35
N TYR A 208 0.41 -31.76 10.90
CA TYR A 208 -0.85 -31.65 10.17
C TYR A 208 -1.46 -30.26 10.40
N ASN A 209 -1.21 -29.35 9.46
CA ASN A 209 -1.68 -27.98 9.55
C ASN A 209 -3.12 -27.85 9.07
N TYR A 210 -4.00 -27.27 9.88
CA TYR A 210 -5.44 -27.25 9.58
C TYR A 210 -6.15 -25.93 9.93
N TYR A 211 -7.29 -25.72 9.29
CA TYR A 211 -8.35 -24.79 9.70
C TYR A 211 -9.69 -25.22 9.09
N PHE A 212 -10.78 -24.89 9.77
CA PHE A 212 -12.15 -25.06 9.27
C PHE A 212 -12.69 -23.76 8.68
N VAL A 213 -13.67 -23.89 7.80
CA VAL A 213 -14.31 -22.78 7.08
C VAL A 213 -15.82 -22.88 7.26
N ASP A 214 -16.43 -21.80 7.71
CA ASP A 214 -17.88 -21.63 7.74
C ASP A 214 -18.29 -20.61 6.67
N HIS A 215 -18.98 -21.09 5.63
CA HIS A 215 -19.51 -20.22 4.58
C HIS A 215 -20.62 -19.31 5.09
N HIS A 216 -21.52 -19.78 5.96
CA HIS A 216 -22.68 -19.01 6.42
C HIS A 216 -22.24 -17.75 7.16
N GLN A 217 -21.21 -17.86 7.99
CA GLN A 217 -20.63 -16.73 8.73
C GLN A 217 -19.47 -16.02 8.00
N ARG A 218 -19.06 -16.52 6.83
CA ARG A 218 -17.85 -16.07 6.09
C ARG A 218 -16.62 -16.00 6.98
N CYS A 219 -16.40 -17.03 7.78
CA CYS A 219 -15.29 -17.05 8.74
C CYS A 219 -14.50 -18.35 8.64
N ILE A 220 -13.31 -18.31 9.23
CA ILE A 220 -12.51 -19.50 9.51
C ILE A 220 -12.42 -19.69 11.02
N TYR A 221 -12.19 -20.94 11.44
CA TYR A 221 -12.07 -21.27 12.85
C TYR A 221 -11.23 -22.53 13.07
N TRP A 222 -10.86 -22.76 14.32
CA TRP A 222 -10.04 -23.89 14.76
C TRP A 222 -10.71 -24.59 15.96
N LEU A 223 -10.32 -25.84 16.24
CA LEU A 223 -10.83 -26.58 17.40
C LEU A 223 -10.05 -26.28 18.69
N GLU A 224 -8.95 -25.54 18.56
CA GLU A 224 -7.96 -25.22 19.59
C GLU A 224 -7.77 -23.70 19.64
N ASP A 225 -7.36 -23.21 20.81
CA ASP A 225 -7.12 -21.78 21.01
C ASP A 225 -5.89 -21.33 20.20
N VAL A 226 -6.09 -20.32 19.35
CA VAL A 226 -5.04 -19.72 18.52
C VAL A 226 -4.70 -18.34 19.04
N GLN A 227 -3.41 -18.01 19.06
CA GLN A 227 -2.96 -16.66 19.37
C GLN A 227 -3.48 -15.68 18.31
N ALA A 228 -4.34 -14.75 18.72
CA ALA A 228 -4.97 -13.78 17.83
C ALA A 228 -3.96 -12.84 17.15
N ASP A 229 -2.78 -12.59 17.76
CA ASP A 229 -1.71 -11.77 17.20
C ASP A 229 -1.33 -12.17 15.77
N LYS A 230 -1.40 -13.47 15.45
CA LYS A 230 -1.11 -13.99 14.11
C LYS A 230 -2.11 -13.52 13.05
N VAL A 231 -3.34 -13.22 13.44
CA VAL A 231 -4.43 -12.83 12.53
C VAL A 231 -4.29 -11.37 12.09
N TYR A 232 -3.74 -10.51 12.95
CA TYR A 232 -3.70 -9.06 12.73
C TYR A 232 -2.31 -8.45 12.56
N GLU A 233 -1.25 -9.25 12.47
CA GLU A 233 0.09 -8.82 12.03
C GLU A 233 0.60 -7.55 12.75
N ASP A 234 0.55 -7.54 14.09
CA ASP A 234 0.97 -6.43 14.96
C ASP A 234 0.13 -5.12 14.86
N LEU A 235 -1.07 -5.16 14.27
CA LEU A 235 -1.98 -4.00 14.29
C LEU A 235 -2.30 -3.58 15.74
N GLN A 236 -2.09 -2.31 16.05
CA GLN A 236 -2.36 -1.76 17.37
C GLN A 236 -3.85 -1.53 17.61
N GLY A 237 -4.26 -1.53 18.88
CA GLY A 237 -5.61 -1.14 19.29
C GLY A 237 -6.67 -2.23 19.26
N ILE A 238 -6.30 -3.49 18.98
CA ILE A 238 -7.19 -4.64 19.14
C ILE A 238 -7.43 -4.90 20.64
N GLN A 239 -8.68 -4.85 21.07
CA GLN A 239 -9.10 -5.06 22.45
C GLN A 239 -10.12 -6.20 22.59
N GLN A 240 -10.91 -6.46 21.54
CA GLN A 240 -12.01 -7.41 21.54
C GLN A 240 -11.95 -8.31 20.31
N LEU A 241 -12.56 -9.50 20.42
CA LEU A 241 -12.68 -10.43 19.29
C LEU A 241 -13.51 -9.84 18.12
N ALA A 242 -14.42 -8.91 18.43
CA ALA A 242 -15.20 -8.20 17.42
C ALA A 242 -14.30 -7.37 16.48
N ASP A 243 -13.19 -6.82 16.99
CA ASP A 243 -12.27 -5.97 16.23
C ASP A 243 -11.61 -6.74 15.08
N ILE A 244 -11.44 -8.07 15.23
CA ILE A 244 -10.82 -8.93 14.22
C ILE A 244 -11.82 -9.61 13.28
N LYS A 245 -13.12 -9.30 13.38
CA LYS A 245 -14.18 -9.89 12.53
C LYS A 245 -13.80 -9.82 11.04
N PHE A 246 -13.42 -8.64 10.57
CA PHE A 246 -13.08 -8.42 9.16
C PHE A 246 -11.72 -9.02 8.78
N ALA A 247 -10.80 -9.20 9.73
CA ALA A 247 -9.56 -9.93 9.48
C ALA A 247 -9.86 -11.42 9.23
N ILE A 248 -10.72 -12.03 10.04
CA ILE A 248 -11.17 -13.42 9.84
C ILE A 248 -11.96 -13.55 8.53
N GLU A 249 -12.82 -12.59 8.20
CA GLU A 249 -13.52 -12.57 6.91
C GLU A 249 -12.54 -12.49 5.73
N ALA A 250 -11.48 -11.68 5.84
CA ALA A 250 -10.43 -11.63 4.82
C ALA A 250 -9.71 -12.98 4.66
N GLN A 251 -9.49 -13.72 5.75
CA GLN A 251 -8.92 -15.07 5.72
C GLN A 251 -9.86 -16.07 5.02
N TYR A 252 -11.17 -15.98 5.29
CA TYR A 252 -12.20 -16.76 4.59
C TYR A 252 -12.16 -16.51 3.06
N TRP A 253 -12.09 -15.26 2.64
CA TRP A 253 -11.98 -14.92 1.22
C TRP A 253 -10.66 -15.40 0.61
N THR A 254 -9.58 -15.37 1.38
CA THR A 254 -8.27 -15.92 0.97
C THR A 254 -8.33 -17.44 0.77
N HIS A 255 -9.09 -18.17 1.59
CA HIS A 255 -9.36 -19.59 1.36
C HIS A 255 -10.12 -19.81 0.04
N CYS A 256 -11.19 -19.05 -0.19
CA CYS A 256 -11.99 -19.14 -1.42
C CYS A 256 -11.16 -18.82 -2.67
N GLU A 257 -10.27 -17.82 -2.58
CA GLU A 257 -9.29 -17.49 -3.63
C GLU A 257 -8.31 -18.64 -3.84
N SER A 258 -7.80 -19.24 -2.77
CA SER A 258 -6.80 -20.32 -2.82
C SER A 258 -7.35 -21.61 -3.43
N PHE A 259 -8.63 -21.93 -3.18
CA PHE A 259 -9.29 -23.17 -3.59
C PHE A 259 -10.63 -22.89 -4.30
N PRO A 260 -10.62 -22.33 -5.53
CA PRO A 260 -11.83 -21.89 -6.21
C PRO A 260 -12.59 -23.00 -6.97
N HIS A 261 -12.17 -24.26 -6.88
CA HIS A 261 -12.75 -25.34 -7.69
C HIS A 261 -14.24 -25.58 -7.39
N ASN A 262 -15.02 -25.74 -8.47
CA ASN A 262 -16.44 -26.11 -8.42
C ASN A 262 -17.32 -25.21 -7.53
N ARG A 263 -16.95 -23.93 -7.48
CA ARG A 263 -17.64 -22.88 -6.73
C ARG A 263 -18.72 -22.22 -7.58
N THR A 264 -19.92 -22.05 -7.00
CA THR A 264 -21.04 -21.33 -7.64
C THR A 264 -21.00 -19.86 -7.28
N ILE A 265 -21.31 -19.00 -8.24
CA ILE A 265 -21.30 -17.55 -8.04
C ILE A 265 -22.73 -17.06 -7.88
N PRO A 266 -23.19 -16.79 -6.65
CA PRO A 266 -24.53 -16.27 -6.46
C PRO A 266 -24.60 -14.81 -6.88
N LYS A 267 -25.75 -14.45 -7.46
CA LYS A 267 -26.03 -13.08 -7.89
C LYS A 267 -25.86 -12.06 -6.77
N SER A 268 -26.36 -12.40 -5.58
CA SER A 268 -26.30 -11.52 -4.41
C SER A 268 -24.88 -11.12 -4.02
N LEU A 269 -23.89 -12.00 -4.23
CA LEU A 269 -22.49 -11.68 -3.94
C LEU A 269 -21.90 -10.72 -4.97
N VAL A 270 -22.25 -10.89 -6.24
CA VAL A 270 -21.83 -9.98 -7.32
C VAL A 270 -22.46 -8.60 -7.13
N ASP A 271 -23.73 -8.55 -6.75
CA ASP A 271 -24.44 -7.30 -6.45
C ASP A 271 -23.82 -6.60 -5.23
N GLU A 272 -23.48 -7.33 -4.16
CA GLU A 272 -22.78 -6.78 -2.98
C GLU A 272 -21.42 -6.20 -3.36
N LEU A 273 -20.58 -6.96 -4.07
CA LEU A 273 -19.26 -6.49 -4.49
C LEU A 273 -19.39 -5.24 -5.38
N SER A 274 -20.35 -5.24 -6.30
CA SER A 274 -20.61 -4.10 -7.18
C SER A 274 -21.02 -2.85 -6.38
N GLY A 275 -21.89 -3.00 -5.37
CA GLY A 275 -22.29 -1.91 -4.48
C GLY A 275 -21.11 -1.36 -3.67
N VAL A 276 -20.25 -2.23 -3.14
CA VAL A 276 -19.04 -1.82 -2.40
C VAL A 276 -18.07 -1.05 -3.30
N ILE A 277 -17.84 -1.53 -4.53
CA ILE A 277 -16.97 -0.84 -5.50
C ILE A 277 -17.55 0.52 -5.88
N GLN A 278 -18.87 0.62 -6.12
CA GLN A 278 -19.53 1.88 -6.46
C GLN A 278 -19.43 2.89 -5.31
N HIS A 279 -19.64 2.45 -4.07
CA HIS A 279 -19.46 3.29 -2.89
C HIS A 279 -18.01 3.80 -2.80
N ALA A 280 -17.02 2.91 -2.92
CA ALA A 280 -15.61 3.31 -2.91
C ALA A 280 -15.26 4.27 -4.07
N ALA A 281 -15.88 4.07 -5.25
CA ALA A 281 -15.68 4.95 -6.40
C ALA A 281 -16.29 6.34 -6.18
N ALA A 282 -17.46 6.41 -5.55
CA ALA A 282 -18.06 7.67 -5.16
C ALA A 282 -17.20 8.39 -4.11
N ASP A 283 -16.76 7.66 -3.08
CA ASP A 283 -15.92 8.20 -2.01
C ASP A 283 -14.60 8.78 -2.54
N THR A 284 -13.89 8.03 -3.38
CA THR A 284 -12.64 8.51 -4.04
C THR A 284 -12.86 9.67 -5.02
N LEU A 285 -14.08 9.90 -5.51
CA LEU A 285 -14.40 11.07 -6.35
C LEU A 285 -14.72 12.30 -5.51
N THR A 286 -15.28 12.11 -4.31
CA THR A 286 -15.75 13.19 -3.45
C THR A 286 -14.78 13.55 -2.33
N SER A 287 -13.82 12.69 -2.03
CA SER A 287 -12.86 12.85 -0.94
C SER A 287 -11.43 12.54 -1.42
N ASP A 288 -10.51 13.47 -1.16
CA ASP A 288 -9.08 13.30 -1.43
C ASP A 288 -8.41 12.34 -0.41
N SER A 289 -9.05 12.11 0.74
CA SER A 289 -8.57 11.30 1.85
C SER A 289 -9.25 9.93 1.94
N SER A 290 -9.91 9.43 0.89
CA SER A 290 -10.63 8.14 0.90
C SER A 290 -9.79 6.97 1.46
N THR A 291 -10.43 6.10 2.25
CA THR A 291 -9.82 4.86 2.77
C THR A 291 -9.88 3.69 1.78
N SER A 292 -10.26 3.93 0.52
CA SER A 292 -10.37 2.90 -0.50
C SER A 292 -9.02 2.23 -0.78
N PRO A 293 -8.97 0.89 -0.94
CA PRO A 293 -7.74 0.18 -1.30
C PRO A 293 -7.26 0.45 -2.75
N PHE A 294 -8.14 0.98 -3.60
CA PHE A 294 -7.90 1.23 -5.03
C PHE A 294 -8.19 2.68 -5.40
N ASP A 295 -7.47 3.19 -6.40
CA ASP A 295 -7.76 4.51 -6.97
C ASP A 295 -9.04 4.49 -7.83
N ASN A 296 -9.56 5.65 -8.17
CA ASN A 296 -10.83 5.73 -8.92
C ASN A 296 -10.76 5.06 -10.30
N GLU A 297 -9.62 5.17 -10.99
CA GLU A 297 -9.43 4.54 -12.30
C GLU A 297 -9.38 3.01 -12.20
N GLU A 298 -8.72 2.48 -11.17
CA GLU A 298 -8.68 1.07 -10.81
C GLU A 298 -10.09 0.58 -10.47
N LEU A 299 -10.85 1.29 -9.64
CA LEU A 299 -12.23 0.94 -9.28
C LEU A 299 -13.15 0.84 -10.49
N VAL A 300 -13.08 1.80 -11.42
CA VAL A 300 -13.86 1.75 -12.67
C VAL A 300 -13.45 0.55 -13.55
N LYS A 301 -12.16 0.20 -13.60
CA LYS A 301 -11.69 -0.99 -14.33
C LYS A 301 -12.18 -2.28 -13.66
N ILE A 302 -12.16 -2.33 -12.32
CA ILE A 302 -12.66 -3.48 -11.55
C ILE A 302 -14.17 -3.64 -11.78
N LEU A 303 -14.95 -2.56 -11.72
CA LEU A 303 -16.40 -2.63 -11.95
C LEU A 303 -16.72 -3.20 -13.34
N ARG A 304 -16.01 -2.76 -14.39
CA ARG A 304 -16.16 -3.32 -15.74
C ARG A 304 -15.81 -4.82 -15.80
N LEU A 305 -14.81 -5.26 -15.04
CA LEU A 305 -14.47 -6.68 -14.93
C LEU A 305 -15.60 -7.47 -14.27
N ILE A 306 -16.21 -6.94 -13.21
CA ILE A 306 -17.36 -7.56 -12.54
C ILE A 306 -18.58 -7.59 -13.47
N ASP A 307 -18.87 -6.52 -14.19
CA ASP A 307 -19.99 -6.44 -15.15
C ASP A 307 -19.86 -7.50 -16.26
N ASN A 308 -18.65 -7.72 -16.77
CA ASN A 308 -18.38 -8.75 -17.77
C ASN A 308 -18.59 -10.18 -17.23
N MET A 309 -18.55 -10.38 -15.91
CA MET A 309 -18.81 -11.67 -15.27
C MET A 309 -20.30 -11.92 -14.99
N GLN A 310 -21.18 -10.92 -15.17
CA GLN A 310 -22.62 -11.06 -14.89
C GLN A 310 -23.27 -12.18 -15.72
N GLY A 311 -22.79 -12.44 -16.94
CA GLY A 311 -23.29 -13.54 -17.78
C GLY A 311 -22.98 -14.95 -17.25
N LYS A 312 -22.15 -15.06 -16.20
CA LYS A 312 -21.75 -16.34 -15.57
C LYS A 312 -22.41 -16.56 -14.20
N ILE A 313 -23.27 -15.63 -13.78
CA ILE A 313 -23.99 -15.70 -12.51
C ILE A 313 -24.87 -16.96 -12.48
N GLY A 314 -24.88 -17.65 -11.34
CA GLY A 314 -25.63 -18.89 -11.14
C GLY A 314 -24.98 -20.13 -11.77
N GLY A 315 -23.88 -19.96 -12.50
CA GLY A 315 -23.05 -21.05 -13.02
C GLY A 315 -21.86 -21.36 -12.11
N VAL A 316 -21.20 -22.49 -12.41
CA VAL A 316 -19.88 -22.84 -11.87
C VAL A 316 -18.82 -22.22 -12.77
N ASP A 317 -18.04 -21.28 -12.22
CA ASP A 317 -16.84 -20.77 -12.88
C ASP A 317 -15.73 -20.50 -11.87
N THR A 318 -14.75 -21.39 -11.85
CA THR A 318 -13.54 -21.32 -11.02
C THR A 318 -12.82 -19.98 -11.15
N ASN A 319 -12.71 -19.44 -12.38
CA ASN A 319 -11.93 -18.21 -12.60
C ASN A 319 -12.65 -17.00 -12.01
N SER A 320 -13.95 -16.87 -12.26
CA SER A 320 -14.73 -15.75 -11.75
C SER A 320 -14.89 -15.84 -10.22
N ALA A 321 -15.02 -17.04 -9.65
CA ALA A 321 -15.04 -17.23 -8.20
C ALA A 321 -13.72 -16.78 -7.55
N CYS A 322 -12.57 -17.12 -8.15
CA CYS A 322 -11.25 -16.67 -7.70
C CYS A 322 -11.13 -15.14 -7.72
N VAL A 323 -11.58 -14.50 -8.81
CA VAL A 323 -11.55 -13.03 -8.97
C VAL A 323 -12.44 -12.33 -7.93
N ILE A 324 -13.66 -12.81 -7.72
CA ILE A 324 -14.59 -12.24 -6.72
C ILE A 324 -14.04 -12.40 -5.31
N ALA A 325 -13.57 -13.60 -4.96
CA ALA A 325 -12.96 -13.86 -3.66
C ALA A 325 -11.77 -12.93 -3.39
N ARG A 326 -10.90 -12.73 -4.38
CA ARG A 326 -9.76 -11.80 -4.29
C ARG A 326 -10.21 -10.37 -3.98
N PHE A 327 -11.18 -9.83 -4.69
CA PHE A 327 -11.65 -8.46 -4.42
C PHE A 327 -12.38 -8.33 -3.09
N MET A 328 -13.19 -9.32 -2.70
CA MET A 328 -13.80 -9.35 -1.38
C MET A 328 -12.76 -9.38 -0.27
N ALA A 329 -11.66 -10.15 -0.43
CA ALA A 329 -10.55 -10.16 0.52
C ALA A 329 -9.92 -8.76 0.66
N TYR A 330 -9.68 -8.04 -0.44
CA TYR A 330 -9.13 -6.68 -0.39
C TYR A 330 -10.03 -5.71 0.40
N PHE A 331 -11.35 -5.73 0.14
CA PHE A 331 -12.28 -4.87 0.88
C PHE A 331 -12.42 -5.29 2.34
N ALA A 332 -12.46 -6.59 2.65
CA ALA A 332 -12.48 -7.08 4.03
C ALA A 332 -11.22 -6.62 4.82
N LYS A 333 -10.03 -6.73 4.21
CA LYS A 333 -8.79 -6.18 4.80
C LYS A 333 -8.87 -4.67 5.02
N GLY A 334 -9.37 -3.93 4.03
CA GLY A 334 -9.58 -2.47 4.15
C GLY A 334 -10.52 -2.10 5.31
N ARG A 335 -11.61 -2.86 5.49
CA ARG A 335 -12.53 -2.68 6.62
C ARG A 335 -11.87 -2.97 7.96
N PHE A 336 -11.03 -4.01 8.02
CA PHE A 336 -10.27 -4.37 9.21
C PHE A 336 -9.28 -3.26 9.63
N TYR A 337 -8.42 -2.80 8.72
CA TYR A 337 -7.43 -1.76 9.02
C TYR A 337 -8.04 -0.41 9.43
N ASN A 338 -9.29 -0.16 9.04
CA ASN A 338 -10.02 1.07 9.35
C ASN A 338 -11.07 0.91 10.45
N PHE A 339 -11.07 -0.22 11.19
CA PHE A 339 -11.99 -0.46 12.31
C PHE A 339 -13.48 -0.25 11.96
N TYR A 340 -13.90 -0.71 10.77
CA TYR A 340 -15.28 -0.54 10.31
C TYR A 340 -16.30 -1.09 11.31
N GLY A 341 -17.40 -0.35 11.50
CA GLY A 341 -18.47 -0.72 12.44
C GLY A 341 -18.19 -0.36 13.90
N HIS A 342 -17.01 0.17 14.23
CA HIS A 342 -16.70 0.69 15.57
C HIS A 342 -16.91 2.21 15.66
N PRO A 343 -17.14 2.76 16.87
CA PRO A 343 -17.26 4.20 17.08
C PRO A 343 -16.00 5.01 16.70
N TRP A 344 -14.85 4.35 16.66
CA TRP A 344 -13.54 4.93 16.31
C TRP A 344 -13.06 4.50 14.93
N ALA A 345 -13.99 4.13 14.03
CA ALA A 345 -13.66 3.80 12.64
C ALA A 345 -12.90 4.96 11.98
N ARG A 346 -11.85 4.62 11.22
CA ARG A 346 -11.13 5.58 10.39
C ARG A 346 -11.98 5.92 9.19
N LEU A 347 -12.34 7.19 9.03
CA LEU A 347 -13.11 7.67 7.88
C LEU A 347 -12.23 8.33 6.83
N ASP A 348 -11.11 8.91 7.27
CA ASP A 348 -10.10 9.52 6.40
C ASP A 348 -8.76 8.78 6.52
N SER A 349 -8.10 8.52 5.40
CA SER A 349 -6.84 7.77 5.32
C SER A 349 -5.69 8.42 6.11
N ASP A 350 -5.76 9.73 6.37
CA ASP A 350 -4.78 10.49 7.13
C ASP A 350 -5.17 10.69 8.61
N GLN A 351 -6.33 10.17 9.04
CA GLN A 351 -6.83 10.29 10.41
C GLN A 351 -6.16 9.29 11.35
N ALA A 352 -5.37 9.80 12.31
CA ALA A 352 -4.84 9.01 13.41
C ALA A 352 -5.93 8.68 14.44
N ILE A 353 -6.06 7.41 14.76
CA ILE A 353 -6.97 6.91 15.81
C ILE A 353 -6.22 6.81 17.15
N PHE A 354 -4.91 6.54 17.13
CA PHE A 354 -4.12 6.39 18.34
C PHE A 354 -3.39 7.69 18.70
N GLU A 355 -3.41 8.03 19.99
CA GLU A 355 -2.74 9.22 20.49
C GLU A 355 -1.23 9.07 20.32
N THR A 356 -0.66 9.82 19.38
CA THR A 356 0.78 9.79 19.12
C THR A 356 1.49 10.63 20.17
N ARG A 357 2.12 9.98 21.16
CA ARG A 357 3.00 10.68 22.12
C ARG A 357 4.25 11.20 21.41
N SER A 358 4.17 12.41 20.88
CA SER A 358 5.33 13.12 20.31
C SER A 358 6.14 13.73 21.46
N GLY A 359 7.30 13.14 21.77
CA GLY A 359 8.25 13.70 22.73
C GLY A 359 8.84 15.04 22.25
N PRO A 360 9.42 15.86 23.14
CA PRO A 360 10.06 17.11 22.73
C PRO A 360 11.22 16.84 21.77
N ARG A 361 11.22 17.52 20.62
CA ARG A 361 12.26 17.38 19.60
C ARG A 361 13.65 17.74 20.17
N PRO A 362 14.70 16.94 19.88
CA PRO A 362 16.07 17.26 20.28
C PRO A 362 16.50 18.65 19.78
N PHE A 363 17.29 19.36 20.58
CA PHE A 363 17.79 20.70 20.21
C PHE A 363 18.54 20.71 18.87
N VAL A 364 19.34 19.67 18.60
CA VAL A 364 20.09 19.51 17.33
C VAL A 364 19.15 19.46 16.13
N MET A 365 18.02 18.74 16.24
CA MET A 365 17.02 18.65 15.18
C MET A 365 16.33 20.00 14.93
N ARG A 366 16.09 20.78 15.99
CA ARG A 366 15.53 22.14 15.86
C ARG A 366 16.51 23.08 15.15
N LEU A 367 17.79 23.04 15.51
CA LEU A 367 18.84 23.83 14.85
C LEU A 367 18.98 23.41 13.38
N LEU A 368 18.94 22.11 13.11
CA LEU A 368 19.02 21.55 11.78
C LEU A 368 17.80 21.94 10.93
N SER A 369 16.59 21.93 11.49
CA SER A 369 15.40 22.39 10.77
C SER A 369 15.52 23.84 10.34
N TRP A 370 16.03 24.71 11.22
CA TRP A 370 16.30 26.11 10.89
C TRP A 370 17.32 26.24 9.75
N PHE A 371 18.41 25.47 9.80
CA PHE A 371 19.42 25.44 8.73
C PHE A 371 18.88 24.91 7.39
N LEU A 372 17.87 24.03 7.42
CA LEU A 372 17.21 23.48 6.24
C LEU A 372 15.95 24.26 5.84
N PHE A 373 15.82 25.52 6.27
CA PHE A 373 14.71 26.41 5.91
C PHE A 373 13.33 25.87 6.29
N SER A 374 13.22 25.09 7.36
CA SER A 374 11.98 24.43 7.82
C SER A 374 11.36 23.45 6.80
N ALA A 375 12.05 23.13 5.69
CA ALA A 375 11.63 22.09 4.75
C ALA A 375 11.46 20.70 5.39
N PRO A 376 12.31 20.29 6.37
CA PRO A 376 12.08 19.03 7.08
C PRO A 376 10.74 19.00 7.82
N ASP A 377 10.26 20.14 8.34
CA ASP A 377 8.99 20.20 9.06
C ASP A 377 7.81 19.99 8.13
N ILE A 378 7.88 20.54 6.90
CA ILE A 378 6.86 20.35 5.86
C ILE A 378 6.79 18.87 5.48
N HIS A 379 7.91 18.25 5.11
CA HIS A 379 7.90 16.82 4.77
C HIS A 379 7.55 15.94 5.97
N ALA A 380 7.96 16.29 7.19
CA ALA A 380 7.59 15.54 8.38
C ALA A 380 6.08 15.58 8.62
N ASN A 381 5.44 16.72 8.34
CA ASN A 381 3.99 16.82 8.42
C ASN A 381 3.31 15.99 7.34
N GLU A 382 3.73 16.10 6.07
CA GLU A 382 3.22 15.26 4.98
C GLU A 382 3.42 13.76 5.28
N PHE A 383 4.55 13.37 5.86
CA PHE A 383 4.81 12.00 6.28
C PHE A 383 3.82 11.50 7.34
N LYS A 384 3.39 12.36 8.27
CA LYS A 384 2.40 12.00 9.29
C LYS A 384 1.04 11.68 8.66
N HIS A 385 0.66 12.37 7.59
CA HIS A 385 -0.61 12.10 6.89
C HIS A 385 -0.58 10.79 6.09
N VAL A 386 0.61 10.30 5.69
CA VAL A 386 0.75 9.09 4.88
C VAL A 386 1.09 7.84 5.71
N TRP A 387 1.80 8.01 6.83
CA TRP A 387 2.14 6.95 7.79
C TRP A 387 1.35 7.16 9.08
N VAL A 388 0.15 6.59 9.12
CA VAL A 388 -0.81 6.77 10.21
C VAL A 388 -1.00 5.45 10.95
N ASP A 389 -0.79 5.46 12.26
CA ASP A 389 -1.00 4.29 13.14
C ASP A 389 -0.28 3.00 12.67
N GLY A 390 0.84 3.13 11.96
CA GLY A 390 1.58 1.99 11.38
C GLY A 390 1.01 1.43 10.08
N ILE A 391 0.02 2.10 9.50
CA ILE A 391 -0.67 1.71 8.26
C ILE A 391 -0.28 2.68 7.13
N VAL A 392 -0.20 2.14 5.91
CA VAL A 392 -0.01 2.91 4.68
C VAL A 392 -1.09 2.57 3.69
N HIS A 393 -1.82 3.58 3.24
CA HIS A 393 -2.72 3.45 2.11
C HIS A 393 -1.93 3.51 0.79
N LYS A 394 -2.11 2.51 -0.08
CA LYS A 394 -1.38 2.38 -1.36
C LYS A 394 -1.47 3.64 -2.22
N VAL A 395 -2.68 4.18 -2.36
CA VAL A 395 -2.99 5.32 -3.23
C VAL A 395 -2.27 6.56 -2.73
N THR A 396 -2.46 6.91 -1.45
CA THR A 396 -1.83 8.06 -0.79
C THR A 396 -0.30 7.97 -0.81
N TRP A 397 0.25 6.78 -0.56
CA TRP A 397 1.70 6.56 -0.61
C TRP A 397 2.28 6.71 -2.02
N LYS A 398 1.61 6.17 -3.03
CA LYS A 398 2.02 6.33 -4.43
C LYS A 398 2.00 7.80 -4.84
N GLN A 399 0.96 8.55 -4.50
CA GLN A 399 0.87 9.99 -4.77
C GLN A 399 1.98 10.77 -4.08
N PHE A 400 2.22 10.51 -2.79
CA PHE A 400 3.29 11.13 -2.01
C PHE A 400 4.68 10.87 -2.63
N MET A 401 4.99 9.61 -2.94
CA MET A 401 6.28 9.26 -3.54
C MET A 401 6.45 9.82 -4.96
N SER A 402 5.35 9.94 -5.73
CA SER A 402 5.38 10.62 -7.03
C SER A 402 5.72 12.10 -6.87
N LYS A 403 5.01 12.81 -5.98
CA LYS A 403 5.24 14.23 -5.68
C LYS A 403 6.70 14.50 -5.30
N LEU A 404 7.26 13.72 -4.37
CA LEU A 404 8.66 13.83 -3.97
C LEU A 404 9.63 13.56 -5.14
N THR A 405 9.31 12.57 -5.98
CA THR A 405 10.15 12.22 -7.12
C THR A 405 10.18 13.32 -8.18
N ASP A 406 9.06 14.01 -8.36
CA ASP A 406 8.96 15.16 -9.27
C ASP A 406 9.69 16.37 -8.69
N GLU A 407 9.50 16.67 -7.41
CA GLU A 407 10.24 17.72 -6.70
C GLU A 407 11.75 17.52 -6.79
N TRP A 408 12.27 16.32 -6.51
CA TRP A 408 13.71 16.05 -6.61
C TRP A 408 14.25 16.20 -8.03
N GLN A 409 13.44 15.89 -9.06
CA GLN A 409 13.83 16.11 -10.46
C GLN A 409 13.92 17.61 -10.79
N GLU A 410 12.94 18.40 -10.34
CA GLU A 410 12.94 19.86 -10.51
C GLU A 410 14.11 20.52 -9.79
N LEU A 411 14.38 20.14 -8.54
CA LEU A 411 15.52 20.64 -7.77
C LEU A 411 16.85 20.31 -8.45
N THR A 412 16.99 19.10 -9.02
CA THR A 412 18.18 18.71 -9.78
C THR A 412 18.37 19.56 -11.03
N LEU A 413 17.27 19.91 -11.72
CA LEU A 413 17.30 20.79 -12.88
C LEU A 413 17.77 22.20 -12.49
N PHE A 414 17.17 22.80 -11.46
CA PHE A 414 17.56 24.13 -10.98
C PHE A 414 19.00 24.18 -10.48
N ALA A 415 19.46 23.16 -9.76
CA ALA A 415 20.84 23.03 -9.33
C ALA A 415 21.80 22.96 -10.53
N THR A 416 21.43 22.30 -11.62
CA THR A 416 22.26 22.24 -12.83
C THR A 416 22.36 23.60 -13.52
N VAL A 417 21.26 24.36 -13.59
CA VAL A 417 21.25 25.73 -14.14
C VAL A 417 22.14 26.65 -13.29
N LEU A 418 21.99 26.59 -11.97
CA LEU A 418 22.78 27.40 -11.04
C LEU A 418 24.27 27.04 -11.10
N LEU A 419 24.61 25.75 -11.21
CA LEU A 419 25.98 25.28 -11.40
C LEU A 419 26.62 25.91 -12.64
N ASN A 420 25.92 25.87 -13.79
CA ASN A 420 26.41 26.49 -15.03
C ASN A 420 26.58 28.01 -14.90
N ALA A 421 25.65 28.69 -14.24
CA ALA A 421 25.76 30.13 -13.97
C ALA A 421 26.97 30.46 -13.09
N ASN A 422 27.25 29.66 -12.06
CA ASN A 422 28.44 29.83 -11.21
C ASN A 422 29.74 29.61 -11.97
N VAL A 423 29.82 28.57 -12.82
CA VAL A 423 31.00 28.30 -13.63
C VAL A 423 31.25 29.45 -14.63
N ALA A 424 30.19 29.97 -15.26
CA ALA A 424 30.28 31.14 -16.12
C ALA A 424 30.70 32.40 -15.34
N PHE A 425 30.21 32.58 -14.12
CA PHE A 425 30.59 33.71 -13.26
C PHE A 425 32.08 33.68 -12.89
N LEU A 426 32.64 32.51 -12.58
CA LEU A 426 34.08 32.37 -12.32
C LEU A 426 34.94 32.74 -13.53
N ALA A 427 34.42 32.58 -14.76
CA ALA A 427 35.12 32.95 -15.98
C ALA A 427 35.19 34.49 -16.20
N VAL A 428 34.43 35.28 -15.45
CA VAL A 428 34.43 36.75 -15.59
C VAL A 428 35.80 37.31 -15.14
N PRO A 429 36.51 38.06 -16.01
CA PRO A 429 37.76 38.71 -15.64
C PRO A 429 37.56 39.64 -14.44
N GLY A 430 38.27 39.35 -13.34
CA GLY A 430 38.12 40.06 -12.07
C GLY A 430 37.65 39.18 -10.92
N VAL A 431 37.01 38.02 -11.15
CA VAL A 431 36.66 37.13 -10.02
C VAL A 431 37.89 36.34 -9.54
N ILE A 432 38.67 35.78 -10.48
CA ILE A 432 39.88 34.98 -10.18
C ILE A 432 41.11 35.87 -9.97
N ASN A 433 41.18 37.02 -10.66
CA ASN A 433 42.38 37.86 -10.72
C ASN A 433 42.39 39.03 -9.72
N SER A 434 41.32 39.25 -8.93
CA SER A 434 41.28 40.39 -7.99
C SER A 434 42.22 40.27 -6.79
N GLY A 435 42.69 39.06 -6.46
CA GLY A 435 43.67 38.85 -5.39
C GLY A 435 45.09 39.32 -5.71
N SER A 436 45.40 39.68 -6.96
CA SER A 436 46.75 40.06 -7.40
C SER A 436 46.94 41.56 -7.62
N SER A 437 46.00 42.41 -7.17
CA SER A 437 46.10 43.87 -7.33
C SER A 437 46.55 44.59 -6.06
N SER A 438 47.70 44.19 -5.50
CA SER A 438 48.53 45.16 -4.77
C SER A 438 49.35 45.96 -5.79
N PRO A 439 49.37 47.30 -5.75
CA PRO A 439 50.28 48.08 -6.54
C PRO A 439 51.72 47.70 -6.18
N SER A 440 52.53 47.55 -7.20
CA SER A 440 53.99 47.38 -7.17
C SER A 440 54.68 48.17 -6.05
N ASP A 441 55.44 47.47 -5.20
CA ASP A 441 56.68 48.02 -4.68
C ASP A 441 57.81 47.04 -4.99
N ASN A 442 58.82 47.56 -5.69
CA ASN A 442 60.04 46.85 -6.06
C ASN A 442 60.80 46.45 -4.79
N SER A 443 60.98 45.15 -4.53
CA SER A 443 62.27 44.62 -4.05
C SER A 443 62.30 43.09 -4.03
N THR A 444 63.30 42.58 -4.75
CA THR A 444 64.11 41.39 -4.48
C THR A 444 63.41 40.05 -4.23
N GLN A 445 63.51 39.18 -5.24
CA GLN A 445 63.27 37.74 -5.18
C GLN A 445 63.86 37.09 -3.92
N THR A 446 63.03 36.34 -3.20
CA THR A 446 63.44 35.10 -2.53
C THR A 446 62.36 34.03 -2.79
N PRO A 447 62.72 32.85 -3.33
CA PRO A 447 61.77 31.78 -3.57
C PRO A 447 61.71 30.89 -2.32
N THR A 448 60.74 31.15 -1.43
CA THR A 448 60.40 30.21 -0.36
C THR A 448 58.92 29.85 -0.47
N GLY A 449 58.68 28.54 -0.58
CA GLY A 449 57.40 27.96 -0.96
C GLY A 449 56.28 28.25 0.05
N SER A 450 55.24 28.92 -0.44
CA SER A 450 53.82 28.59 -0.27
C SER A 450 53.03 29.78 -0.81
N SER A 451 52.80 29.79 -2.13
CA SER A 451 52.00 30.80 -2.81
C SER A 451 50.51 30.61 -2.47
N SER A 452 50.10 31.03 -1.27
CA SER A 452 48.70 31.28 -0.96
C SER A 452 48.33 32.66 -1.50
N SER A 453 48.02 32.73 -2.80
CA SER A 453 47.36 33.90 -3.38
C SER A 453 46.09 34.21 -2.56
N PRO A 454 45.88 35.43 -2.04
CA PRO A 454 44.67 35.75 -1.28
C PRO A 454 43.46 35.60 -2.20
N GLN A 455 42.66 34.56 -1.97
CA GLN A 455 41.47 34.31 -2.78
C GLN A 455 40.43 35.41 -2.52
N SER A 456 39.83 35.93 -3.58
CA SER A 456 38.78 36.95 -3.48
C SER A 456 37.58 36.38 -2.70
N PRO A 457 36.92 37.15 -1.80
CA PRO A 457 35.69 36.71 -1.13
C PRO A 457 34.60 36.23 -2.10
N ALA A 458 34.51 36.84 -3.29
CA ALA A 458 33.59 36.42 -4.35
C ALA A 458 33.91 35.02 -4.89
N GLN A 459 35.19 34.67 -4.99
CA GLN A 459 35.66 33.38 -5.46
C GLN A 459 35.33 32.26 -4.45
N ILE A 460 35.57 32.52 -3.17
CA ILE A 460 35.26 31.57 -2.08
C ILE A 460 33.74 31.31 -2.03
N ALA A 461 32.92 32.36 -2.07
CA ALA A 461 31.46 32.24 -2.08
C ALA A 461 30.95 31.45 -3.31
N SER A 462 31.55 31.66 -4.48
CA SER A 462 31.21 30.91 -5.68
C SER A 462 31.62 29.43 -5.60
N TYR A 463 32.75 29.09 -4.99
CA TYR A 463 33.12 27.69 -4.74
C TYR A 463 32.16 26.97 -3.79
N LEU A 464 31.76 27.63 -2.69
CA LEU A 464 30.76 27.08 -1.77
C LEU A 464 29.44 26.83 -2.50
N SER A 465 29.01 27.79 -3.33
CA SER A 465 27.82 27.65 -4.17
C SER A 465 27.90 26.43 -5.10
N ILE A 466 29.03 26.23 -5.79
CA ILE A 466 29.26 25.07 -6.68
C ILE A 466 29.19 23.75 -5.90
N ILE A 467 29.88 23.65 -4.78
CA ILE A 467 29.93 22.43 -3.96
C ILE A 467 28.52 22.07 -3.47
N MET A 468 27.76 23.04 -2.96
CA MET A 468 26.38 22.84 -2.51
C MET A 468 25.46 22.44 -3.67
N SER A 469 25.65 23.04 -4.86
CA SER A 469 24.90 22.69 -6.07
C SER A 469 25.15 21.25 -6.53
N ILE A 470 26.42 20.82 -6.53
CA ILE A 470 26.80 19.43 -6.84
C ILE A 470 26.20 18.49 -5.79
N GLY A 471 26.25 18.85 -4.51
CA GLY A 471 25.62 18.09 -3.44
C GLY A 471 24.11 17.91 -3.64
N SER A 472 23.40 18.97 -4.02
CA SER A 472 21.97 18.93 -4.36
C SER A 472 21.69 17.98 -5.52
N ILE A 473 22.47 18.06 -6.62
CA ILE A 473 22.35 17.17 -7.79
C ILE A 473 22.57 15.71 -7.39
N LEU A 474 23.64 15.43 -6.63
CA LEU A 474 23.97 14.06 -6.21
C LEU A 474 22.85 13.47 -5.34
N LEU A 475 22.36 14.22 -4.35
CA LEU A 475 21.28 13.75 -3.48
C LEU A 475 19.96 13.60 -4.24
N GLY A 476 19.58 14.55 -5.10
CA GLY A 476 18.38 14.47 -5.93
C GLY A 476 18.39 13.22 -6.83
N LEU A 477 19.49 12.98 -7.55
CA LEU A 477 19.64 11.79 -8.39
C LEU A 477 19.65 10.49 -7.58
N LEU A 478 20.29 10.47 -6.41
CA LEU A 478 20.30 9.29 -5.53
C LEU A 478 18.89 8.96 -5.01
N LEU A 479 18.12 9.96 -4.59
CA LEU A 479 16.76 9.78 -4.09
C LEU A 479 15.81 9.30 -5.19
N VAL A 480 15.86 9.91 -6.38
CA VAL A 480 15.10 9.47 -7.57
C VAL A 480 15.45 8.02 -7.93
N ARG A 481 16.75 7.69 -7.96
CA ARG A 481 17.20 6.33 -8.25
C ARG A 481 16.68 5.34 -7.20
N GLN A 482 16.83 5.65 -5.91
CA GLN A 482 16.38 4.79 -4.83
C GLN A 482 14.87 4.54 -4.88
N ASN A 483 14.07 5.56 -5.20
CA ASN A 483 12.64 5.38 -5.33
C ASN A 483 12.28 4.46 -6.51
N ARG A 484 12.85 4.73 -7.69
CA ARG A 484 12.59 3.94 -8.91
C ARG A 484 13.08 2.49 -8.83
N THR A 485 14.24 2.23 -8.22
CA THR A 485 14.81 0.86 -8.16
C THR A 485 14.21 -0.02 -7.09
N LYS A 486 13.78 0.54 -5.95
CA LYS A 486 13.28 -0.29 -4.83
C LYS A 486 11.81 -0.67 -4.92
N ARG A 487 11.12 -0.30 -6.02
CA ARG A 487 9.71 -0.61 -6.23
C ARG A 487 8.87 -0.26 -4.99
N ARG A 488 9.18 0.88 -4.37
CA ARG A 488 8.54 1.35 -3.13
C ARG A 488 7.05 1.59 -3.28
N GLU A 489 6.49 1.50 -4.48
CA GLU A 489 5.06 1.52 -4.76
C GLU A 489 4.30 0.33 -4.12
N ASP A 490 5.01 -0.75 -3.76
CA ASP A 490 4.40 -1.88 -3.05
C ASP A 490 4.21 -1.55 -1.55
N VAL A 491 3.00 -1.79 -1.05
CA VAL A 491 2.58 -1.42 0.31
C VAL A 491 3.35 -2.23 1.35
N GLU A 492 3.54 -3.53 1.13
CA GLU A 492 4.26 -4.39 2.08
C GLU A 492 5.72 -3.95 2.25
N VAL A 493 6.38 -3.60 1.13
CA VAL A 493 7.75 -3.07 1.14
C VAL A 493 7.80 -1.71 1.82
N ALA A 494 6.80 -0.85 1.59
CA ALA A 494 6.70 0.46 2.24
C ALA A 494 6.51 0.34 3.76
N VAL A 495 5.59 -0.51 4.21
CA VAL A 495 5.32 -0.78 5.63
C VAL A 495 6.54 -1.40 6.31
N ALA A 496 7.19 -2.39 5.70
CA ALA A 496 8.42 -2.98 6.23
C ALA A 496 9.57 -1.95 6.31
N PHE A 497 9.68 -1.05 5.33
CA PHE A 497 10.67 0.02 5.34
C PHE A 497 10.38 1.05 6.45
N LEU A 498 9.14 1.54 6.54
CA LEU A 498 8.74 2.57 7.51
C LEU A 498 8.72 2.03 8.93
N SER A 499 8.28 0.80 9.17
CA SER A 499 8.39 0.15 10.49
C SER A 499 9.84 0.03 10.94
N ARG A 500 10.76 -0.35 10.04
CA ARG A 500 12.20 -0.40 10.33
C ARG A 500 12.79 0.98 10.65
N VAL A 501 12.37 2.02 9.94
CA VAL A 501 12.80 3.41 10.18
C VAL A 501 12.22 3.95 11.49
N THR A 502 10.96 3.64 11.80
CA THR A 502 10.26 4.06 13.01
C THR A 502 10.92 3.49 14.28
N ARG A 503 11.42 2.25 14.22
CA ARG A 503 12.15 1.61 15.33
C ARG A 503 13.56 2.17 15.55
N SER A 504 14.07 3.02 14.66
CA SER A 504 15.36 3.68 14.82
C SER A 504 15.29 4.86 15.79
N VAL A 505 16.40 5.19 16.45
CA VAL A 505 16.51 6.27 17.45
C VAL A 505 16.08 7.65 16.91
N LEU A 506 16.18 7.85 15.59
CA LEU A 506 15.81 9.11 14.93
C LEU A 506 14.40 9.09 14.31
N GLY A 507 13.69 7.95 14.41
CA GLY A 507 12.30 7.77 13.95
C GLY A 507 12.06 8.12 12.48
N VAL A 508 10.77 8.29 12.14
CA VAL A 508 10.31 8.76 10.82
C VAL A 508 10.74 10.20 10.51
N GLU A 509 11.02 11.01 11.54
CA GLU A 509 11.48 12.39 11.37
C GLU A 509 12.82 12.44 10.60
N SER A 510 13.70 11.45 10.78
CA SER A 510 14.95 11.34 10.02
C SER A 510 14.76 11.30 8.51
N LEU A 511 13.66 10.71 8.04
CA LEU A 511 13.37 10.58 6.62
C LEU A 511 12.98 11.92 6.00
N ALA A 512 12.25 12.74 6.75
CA ALA A 512 11.91 14.10 6.35
C ALA A 512 13.15 14.99 6.19
N TYR A 513 14.12 14.87 7.11
CA TYR A 513 15.42 15.55 6.96
C TYR A 513 16.13 15.09 5.69
N ILE A 514 16.25 13.79 5.45
CA ILE A 514 16.93 13.25 4.26
C ILE A 514 16.26 13.76 2.97
N TYR A 515 14.93 13.81 2.94
CA TYR A 515 14.18 14.19 1.73
C TYR A 515 14.24 15.70 1.44
N SER A 516 14.40 16.54 2.47
CA SER A 516 14.61 18.00 2.34
C SER A 516 16.04 18.41 1.95
N LEU A 517 17.04 17.52 2.06
CA LEU A 517 18.45 17.89 1.83
C LEU A 517 18.74 18.48 0.44
N PRO A 518 18.24 17.93 -0.68
CA PRO A 518 18.49 18.51 -2.00
C PRO A 518 18.00 19.96 -2.09
N TYR A 519 16.84 20.25 -1.51
CA TYR A 519 16.26 21.59 -1.46
C TYR A 519 17.13 22.54 -0.63
N ALA A 520 17.50 22.15 0.59
CA ALA A 520 18.31 22.99 1.46
C ALA A 520 19.68 23.33 0.84
N LEU A 521 20.35 22.34 0.22
CA LEU A 521 21.62 22.55 -0.47
C LEU A 521 21.47 23.49 -1.67
N LEU A 522 20.37 23.38 -2.42
CA LEU A 522 20.08 24.31 -3.52
C LEU A 522 19.87 25.74 -3.01
N MET A 523 19.12 25.92 -1.91
CA MET A 523 18.89 27.24 -1.33
C MET A 523 20.18 27.88 -0.81
N TRP A 524 21.04 27.10 -0.12
CA TRP A 524 22.37 27.58 0.29
C TRP A 524 23.27 27.89 -0.90
N SER A 525 23.20 27.10 -1.98
CA SER A 525 23.91 27.40 -3.22
C SER A 525 23.48 28.76 -3.80
N MET A 526 22.17 29.02 -3.84
CA MET A 526 21.62 30.30 -4.31
C MET A 526 22.10 31.47 -3.44
N VAL A 527 22.04 31.35 -2.11
CA VAL A 527 22.51 32.39 -1.19
C VAL A 527 24.00 32.67 -1.38
N CYS A 528 24.83 31.63 -1.46
CA CYS A 528 26.27 31.77 -1.69
C CYS A 528 26.57 32.42 -3.05
N PHE A 529 25.81 32.11 -4.10
CA PHE A 529 25.95 32.74 -5.41
C PHE A 529 25.58 34.22 -5.38
N VAL A 530 24.47 34.59 -4.75
CA VAL A 530 24.07 35.99 -4.57
C VAL A 530 25.15 36.77 -3.80
N LEU A 531 25.73 36.17 -2.76
CA LEU A 531 26.86 36.76 -2.02
C LEU A 531 28.10 36.93 -2.90
N ALA A 532 28.41 35.95 -3.77
CA ALA A 532 29.53 36.05 -4.70
C ALA A 532 29.37 37.25 -5.67
N VAL A 533 28.16 37.40 -6.22
CA VAL A 533 27.81 38.54 -7.10
C VAL A 533 27.86 39.85 -6.31
N ALA A 534 27.35 39.89 -5.09
CA ALA A 534 27.39 41.07 -4.23
C ALA A 534 28.83 41.50 -3.93
N PHE A 535 29.73 40.56 -3.59
CA PHE A 535 31.13 40.88 -3.38
C PHE A 535 31.78 41.48 -4.63
N LEU A 536 31.53 40.93 -5.82
CA LEU A 536 32.05 41.49 -7.06
C LEU A 536 31.51 42.90 -7.34
N VAL A 537 30.20 43.14 -7.12
CA VAL A 537 29.57 44.43 -7.39
C VAL A 537 30.01 45.49 -6.38
N PHE A 538 30.16 45.16 -5.10
CA PHE A 538 30.47 46.14 -4.05
C PHE A 538 31.98 46.31 -3.80
N GLN A 539 32.82 45.32 -4.12
CA GLN A 539 34.28 45.40 -4.01
C GLN A 539 34.90 45.67 -5.38
N GLY A 540 34.99 46.96 -5.77
CA GLY A 540 35.82 47.38 -6.90
C GLY A 540 35.12 48.10 -8.04
N THR A 541 33.80 48.30 -8.00
CA THR A 541 33.06 49.05 -9.05
C THR A 541 32.87 50.53 -8.73
N THR A 542 32.38 51.31 -9.71
CA THR A 542 32.10 52.75 -9.55
C THR A 542 30.96 53.03 -8.57
N VAL A 543 30.93 54.22 -7.96
CA VAL A 543 29.89 54.65 -7.01
C VAL A 543 28.49 54.56 -7.63
N VAL A 544 28.35 54.91 -8.92
CA VAL A 544 27.07 54.85 -9.64
C VAL A 544 26.57 53.41 -9.76
N THR A 545 27.44 52.46 -10.13
CA THR A 545 27.09 51.03 -10.23
C THR A 545 26.67 50.47 -8.87
N ARG A 546 27.38 50.82 -7.79
CA ARG A 546 27.05 50.37 -6.43
C ARG A 546 25.69 50.92 -5.98
N ALA A 547 25.41 52.20 -6.24
CA ALA A 547 24.15 52.82 -5.85
C ALA A 547 22.95 52.19 -6.58
N LEU A 548 23.06 51.99 -7.90
CA LEU A 548 21.99 51.40 -8.71
C LEU A 548 21.73 49.93 -8.32
N SER A 549 22.78 49.10 -8.26
CA SER A 549 22.67 47.69 -7.91
C SER A 549 22.23 47.47 -6.46
N GLY A 550 22.64 48.35 -5.55
CA GLY A 550 22.18 48.35 -4.16
C GLY A 550 20.68 48.66 -4.04
N PHE A 551 20.20 49.66 -4.79
CA PHE A 551 18.77 50.01 -4.81
C PHE A 551 17.90 48.86 -5.36
N VAL A 552 18.31 48.25 -6.47
CA VAL A 552 17.57 47.10 -7.05
C VAL A 552 17.60 45.90 -6.11
N SER A 553 18.76 45.57 -5.54
CA SER A 553 18.89 44.47 -4.55
C SER A 553 18.01 44.71 -3.32
N LEU A 554 17.89 45.96 -2.84
CA LEU A 554 17.02 46.31 -1.72
C LEU A 554 15.55 46.08 -2.06
N ILE A 555 15.10 46.51 -3.24
CA ILE A 555 13.72 46.27 -3.70
C ILE A 555 13.44 44.76 -3.74
N VAL A 556 14.34 43.98 -4.35
CA VAL A 556 14.18 42.52 -4.44
C VAL A 556 14.14 41.89 -3.04
N ALA A 557 15.02 42.30 -2.13
CA ALA A 557 15.04 41.79 -0.76
C ALA A 557 13.75 42.12 0.01
N VAL A 558 13.20 43.32 -0.17
CA VAL A 558 11.91 43.72 0.41
C VAL A 558 10.77 42.86 -0.15
N LEU A 559 10.72 42.65 -1.47
CA LEU A 559 9.69 41.83 -2.11
C LEU A 559 9.76 40.36 -1.68
N VAL A 560 10.97 39.79 -1.59
CA VAL A 560 11.17 38.42 -1.10
C VAL A 560 10.77 38.31 0.37
N SER A 561 11.20 39.25 1.21
CA SER A 561 10.84 39.26 2.64
C SER A 561 9.33 39.40 2.84
N TRP A 562 8.68 40.26 2.07
CA TRP A 562 7.23 40.40 2.06
C TRP A 562 6.54 39.09 1.70
N SER A 563 7.05 38.38 0.69
CA SER A 563 6.49 37.10 0.24
C SER A 563 6.62 36.02 1.32
N ILE A 564 7.75 35.96 2.03
CA ILE A 564 7.97 35.02 3.14
C ILE A 564 7.03 35.34 4.31
N VAL A 565 6.92 36.61 4.70
CA VAL A 565 6.03 37.04 5.79
C VAL A 565 4.57 36.76 5.44
N ALA A 566 4.16 37.01 4.20
CA ALA A 566 2.81 36.70 3.74
C ALA A 566 2.51 35.19 3.83
N ALA A 567 3.46 34.34 3.41
CA ALA A 567 3.33 32.89 3.49
C ALA A 567 3.28 32.36 4.93
N TRP A 568 4.11 32.90 5.84
CA TRP A 568 4.04 32.54 7.26
C TRP A 568 2.73 32.98 7.93
N ASN A 569 2.21 34.15 7.56
CA ASN A 569 0.94 34.62 8.09
C ASN A 569 -0.27 33.80 7.59
N SER A 570 -0.18 33.16 6.43
CA SER A 570 -1.22 32.21 5.98
C SER A 570 -1.19 30.91 6.74
N THR A 571 0.00 30.33 6.97
CA THR A 571 0.11 29.04 7.69
C THR A 571 -0.21 29.14 9.17
N ALA A 572 0.07 30.29 9.81
CA ALA A 572 -0.27 30.53 11.22
C ALA A 572 -1.78 30.68 11.49
N LYS A 573 -2.62 30.81 10.45
CA LYS A 573 -4.09 30.88 10.59
C LYS A 573 -4.79 29.54 10.41
N GLU A 574 -4.09 28.53 9.91
CA GLU A 574 -4.62 27.17 9.69
C GLU A 574 -4.36 26.22 10.87
N HIS A 575 -3.48 26.62 11.80
CA HIS A 575 -3.31 26.00 13.12
C HIS A 575 -4.08 26.77 14.18
#